data_AF-A0A7G9W9W5-F1
#
_entry.id   AF-A0A7G9W9W5-F1
#
_cell.length_a   1.000
_cell.length_b   1.000
_cell.length_c   1.000
_cell.angle_alpha   90.00
_cell.angle_beta   90.00
_cell.angle_gamma   90.00
#
_symmetry.space_group_name_H-M   'P 1'
#
loop_
_entity.id
_entity.type
_entity.pdbx_description
1 polymer ?
#
loop_
_entity_poly.entity_id
_entity_poly.type
_entity_poly.pdbx_seq_one_letter_code
_entity_poly.pdbx_strand_id
1 'polypeptide(L)'
;MYSGLKGYAAVARFTKQSFDGYYLYRGDIKLRVKQEETFVYVPTGLLTSSRQYRTMFTHELGHALGWRGHSPVKDDVMHSSSNKDVLTGRDRAHLRQMY
;
A
#
# COMPACT_ATOMS: atom_id res chain seq x y z
N MET A 1 -5.66 -13.56 -20.04
CA MET A 1 -4.71 -14.65 -19.74
C MET A 1 -3.33 -14.00 -19.60
N TYR A 2 -2.82 -13.80 -18.39
CA TYR A 2 -1.49 -13.19 -18.19
C TYR A 2 -0.49 -14.32 -17.90
N SER A 3 0.17 -14.80 -18.95
CA SER A 3 1.39 -15.59 -18.85
C SER A 3 2.57 -14.64 -18.63
N GLY A 4 3.39 -14.88 -17.60
CA GLY A 4 4.75 -14.34 -17.57
C GLY A 4 5.23 -13.59 -16.32
N LEU A 5 4.45 -13.41 -15.25
CA LEU A 5 5.00 -12.88 -13.99
C LEU A 5 5.64 -14.02 -13.17
N LYS A 6 6.88 -14.40 -13.51
CA LYS A 6 7.81 -15.07 -12.57
C LYS A 6 8.45 -14.01 -11.65
N GLY A 7 7.60 -13.26 -10.95
CA GLY A 7 7.98 -12.23 -9.99
C GLY A 7 7.25 -12.47 -8.68
N TYR A 8 8.02 -12.82 -7.65
CA TYR A 8 7.61 -13.29 -6.32
C TYR A 8 7.13 -12.16 -5.39
N ALA A 9 6.17 -11.34 -5.82
CA ALA A 9 5.73 -10.18 -5.03
C ALA A 9 4.21 -10.22 -4.79
N ALA A 10 3.80 -9.93 -3.55
CA ALA A 10 2.45 -9.44 -3.34
C ALA A 10 2.30 -8.06 -3.97
N VAL A 11 1.08 -7.75 -4.43
CA VAL A 11 0.82 -6.52 -5.18
C VAL A 11 -0.57 -5.99 -4.87
N ALA A 12 -0.64 -4.72 -4.50
CA ALA A 12 -1.83 -3.90 -4.58
C ALA A 12 -1.92 -3.24 -5.97
N ARG A 13 -2.93 -3.65 -6.75
CA ARG A 13 -3.21 -3.12 -8.08
C ARG A 13 -4.39 -2.15 -8.02
N PHE A 14 -4.11 -0.87 -8.22
CA PHE A 14 -5.13 0.16 -8.41
C PHE A 14 -5.83 -0.03 -9.76
N THR A 15 -7.11 -0.36 -9.76
CA THR A 15 -7.86 -0.68 -11.00
C THR A 15 -8.86 0.38 -11.39
N LYS A 16 -9.44 1.10 -10.41
CA LYS A 16 -10.40 2.17 -10.68
C LYS A 16 -10.11 3.41 -9.85
N GLN A 17 -9.96 4.53 -10.54
CA GLN A 17 -9.78 5.84 -9.93
C GLN A 17 -10.67 6.87 -10.62
N SER A 18 -11.17 7.83 -9.86
CA SER A 18 -11.90 8.99 -10.39
C SER A 18 -11.26 10.29 -9.95
N PHE A 19 -11.41 11.32 -10.79
CA PHE A 19 -11.02 12.68 -10.44
C PHE A 19 -11.92 13.19 -9.30
N ASP A 20 -11.31 13.80 -8.29
CA ASP A 20 -11.98 14.29 -7.07
C ASP A 20 -11.60 15.75 -6.76
N GLY A 21 -11.13 16.49 -7.76
CA GLY A 21 -10.78 17.91 -7.63
C GLY A 21 -9.30 18.18 -7.43
N TYR A 22 -9.03 19.30 -6.75
CA TYR A 22 -7.68 19.74 -6.40
C TYR A 22 -7.64 20.18 -4.94
N TYR A 23 -6.46 20.16 -4.33
CA TYR A 23 -6.23 20.73 -3.00
C TYR A 23 -4.92 21.51 -2.97
N LEU A 24 -4.85 22.52 -2.10
CA LEU A 24 -3.63 23.30 -1.87
C LEU A 24 -2.79 22.63 -0.80
N TYR A 25 -1.55 22.27 -1.11
CA TYR A 25 -0.59 21.70 -0.17
C TYR A 25 0.72 22.47 -0.23
N ARG A 26 1.07 23.15 0.88
CA ARG A 26 2.30 23.96 1.00
C ARG A 26 2.47 24.98 -0.14
N GLY A 27 1.38 25.59 -0.59
CA GLY A 27 1.37 26.58 -1.68
C GLY A 27 1.24 25.99 -3.09
N ASP A 28 1.37 24.67 -3.25
CA ASP A 28 1.19 24.01 -4.53
C ASP A 28 -0.22 23.45 -4.69
N ILE A 29 -0.80 23.60 -5.88
CA ILE A 29 -2.03 22.89 -6.26
C ILE A 29 -1.68 21.43 -6.55
N LYS A 30 -2.37 20.50 -5.89
CA LYS A 30 -2.23 19.05 -6.07
C LYS A 30 -3.53 18.45 -6.58
N LEU A 31 -3.40 17.49 -7.50
CA LEU A 31 -4.53 16.70 -7.99
C LEU A 31 -5.09 15.82 -6.86
N ARG A 32 -6.40 15.86 -6.67
CA ARG A 32 -7.13 14.95 -5.79
C ARG A 32 -7.77 13.85 -6.64
N VAL A 33 -7.46 12.60 -6.31
CA VAL A 33 -8.05 11.43 -6.95
C VAL A 33 -8.70 10.55 -5.90
N LYS A 34 -9.87 10.01 -6.21
CA LYS A 34 -10.54 9.01 -5.39
C LYS A 34 -10.14 7.62 -5.90
N GLN A 35 -9.54 6.82 -5.03
CA GLN A 35 -9.33 5.40 -5.27
C GLN A 35 -10.66 4.68 -5.01
N GLU A 36 -11.24 4.07 -6.05
CA GLU A 36 -12.53 3.38 -5.94
C GLU A 36 -12.36 1.87 -5.80
N GLU A 37 -11.36 1.30 -6.46
CA GLU A 37 -11.14 -0.14 -6.48
C GLU A 37 -9.66 -0.49 -6.50
N THR A 38 -9.25 -1.36 -5.58
CA THR A 38 -7.91 -1.93 -5.52
C THR A 38 -8.01 -3.43 -5.32
N PHE A 39 -7.25 -4.20 -6.09
CA PHE A 39 -7.07 -5.63 -5.84
C PHE A 39 -5.76 -5.88 -5.11
N VAL A 40 -5.81 -6.67 -4.05
CA VAL A 40 -4.61 -7.15 -3.33
C VAL A 40 -4.39 -8.61 -3.69
N TYR A 41 -3.23 -8.90 -4.29
CA TYR A 41 -2.81 -10.25 -4.63
C TYR A 41 -1.76 -10.72 -3.62
N VAL A 42 -2.06 -11.79 -2.90
CA VAL A 42 -1.16 -12.43 -1.93
C VAL A 42 -0.77 -13.80 -2.46
N PRO A 43 0.52 -14.09 -2.74
CA PRO A 43 0.96 -15.42 -3.15
C PRO A 43 0.70 -16.46 -2.05
N THR A 44 0.13 -17.60 -2.42
CA THR A 44 -0.02 -18.77 -1.56
C THR A 44 1.12 -19.77 -1.79
N GLY A 45 1.49 -20.53 -0.76
CA GLY A 45 2.48 -21.62 -0.85
C GLY A 45 3.96 -21.20 -0.83
N LEU A 46 4.26 -19.89 -0.89
CA LEU A 46 5.63 -19.36 -0.79
C LEU A 46 5.98 -18.84 0.61
N LEU A 47 4.98 -18.34 1.33
CA LEU A 47 5.17 -17.91 2.71
C LEU A 47 4.99 -19.08 3.65
N THR A 48 5.93 -19.25 4.57
CA THR A 48 6.04 -20.42 5.44
C THR A 48 5.43 -20.19 6.82
N SER A 49 4.98 -18.96 7.12
CA SER A 49 4.41 -18.62 8.43
C SER A 49 3.26 -17.62 8.33
N SER A 50 2.30 -17.73 9.26
CA SER A 50 1.18 -16.78 9.38
C SER A 50 1.64 -15.33 9.60
N ARG A 51 2.80 -15.13 10.26
CA ARG A 51 3.38 -13.80 10.46
C ARG A 51 3.83 -13.16 9.14
N GLN A 52 4.45 -13.93 8.25
CA GLN A 52 4.83 -13.43 6.93
C GLN A 52 3.60 -13.04 6.10
N TYR A 53 2.55 -13.89 6.12
CA TYR A 53 1.27 -13.56 5.45
C TYR A 53 0.67 -12.28 6.01
N ARG A 54 0.60 -12.15 7.34
CA ARG A 54 0.06 -10.96 7.99
C ARG A 54 0.84 -9.71 7.63
N THR A 55 2.17 -9.75 7.76
CA THR A 55 3.05 -8.61 7.43
C THR A 55 2.85 -8.14 5.99
N MET A 56 2.92 -9.08 5.05
CA MET A 56 2.80 -8.77 3.62
C MET A 56 1.39 -8.28 3.27
N PHE A 57 0.35 -8.92 3.81
CA PHE A 57 -1.02 -8.47 3.60
C PHE A 57 -1.25 -7.08 4.21
N THR A 58 -0.74 -6.79 5.40
CA THR A 58 -0.84 -5.46 6.01
C THR A 58 -0.15 -4.40 5.16
N HIS A 59 1.01 -4.72 4.55
CA HIS A 59 1.70 -3.83 3.61
C HIS A 59 0.85 -3.53 2.38
N GLU A 60 0.36 -4.56 1.67
CA GLU A 60 -0.47 -4.37 0.49
C GLU A 60 -1.81 -3.69 0.79
N LEU A 61 -2.37 -3.95 1.98
CA LEU A 61 -3.56 -3.25 2.44
C LEU A 61 -3.28 -1.76 2.65
N GLY A 62 -2.10 -1.38 3.14
CA GLY A 62 -1.69 0.02 3.23
C GLY A 62 -1.67 0.71 1.87
N HIS A 63 -1.18 0.03 0.83
CA HIS A 63 -1.32 0.54 -0.55
C HIS A 63 -2.78 0.68 -0.96
N ALA A 64 -3.61 -0.34 -0.69
CA ALA A 64 -5.04 -0.29 -1.03
C ALA A 64 -5.80 0.85 -0.33
N LEU A 65 -5.34 1.26 0.85
CA LEU A 65 -5.84 2.41 1.61
C LEU A 65 -5.24 3.75 1.16
N GLY A 66 -4.47 3.77 0.06
CA GLY A 66 -4.01 5.00 -0.59
C GLY A 66 -2.56 5.37 -0.30
N TRP A 67 -1.79 4.56 0.44
CA TRP A 67 -0.36 4.78 0.58
C TRP A 67 0.35 4.50 -0.75
N ARG A 68 0.82 5.56 -1.43
CA ARG A 68 1.57 5.41 -2.68
C ARG A 68 3.08 5.38 -2.46
N GLY A 69 3.75 4.37 -3.01
CA GLY A 69 5.18 4.16 -2.83
C GLY A 69 5.52 3.52 -1.48
N HIS A 70 6.77 3.60 -1.05
CA HIS A 70 7.23 2.96 0.18
C HIS A 70 7.70 3.99 1.21
N SER A 71 7.57 3.67 2.50
CA SER A 71 8.24 4.44 3.55
C SER A 71 9.77 4.31 3.38
N PRO A 72 10.55 5.39 3.59
CA PRO A 72 12.01 5.32 3.64
C PRO A 72 12.54 4.74 4.96
N VAL A 73 11.67 4.48 5.95
CA VAL A 73 12.10 4.01 7.28
C VAL A 73 11.79 2.53 7.47
N LYS A 74 12.85 1.74 7.69
CA LYS A 74 12.81 0.27 7.70
C LYS A 74 11.77 -0.36 8.65
N ASP A 75 11.49 0.29 9.78
CA ASP A 75 10.55 -0.21 10.78
C ASP A 75 9.09 0.14 10.50
N ASP A 76 8.80 0.96 9.49
CA ASP A 76 7.43 1.22 9.09
C ASP A 76 6.86 0.00 8.34
N VAL A 77 5.55 -0.24 8.49
CA VAL A 77 4.87 -1.31 7.76
C VAL A 77 5.05 -1.13 6.25
N MET A 78 5.01 0.12 5.77
CA MET A 78 5.09 0.46 4.35
C MET A 78 6.52 0.50 3.78
N HIS A 79 7.53 0.08 4.54
CA HIS A 79 8.87 -0.09 3.98
C HIS A 79 8.99 -1.38 3.16
N SER A 80 9.68 -1.33 2.02
CA SER A 80 9.75 -2.44 1.05
C SER A 80 10.35 -3.74 1.58
N SER A 81 11.17 -3.66 2.65
CA SER A 81 11.75 -4.82 3.34
C SER A 81 11.30 -4.97 4.79
N SER A 82 10.17 -4.35 5.16
CA SER A 82 9.63 -4.45 6.51
C SER A 82 9.22 -5.88 6.85
N ASN A 83 9.41 -6.25 8.11
CA ASN A 83 8.89 -7.50 8.70
C ASN A 83 7.94 -7.20 9.88
N LYS A 84 7.38 -5.99 9.88
CA LYS A 84 6.45 -5.47 10.87
C LYS A 84 5.03 -5.56 10.34
N ASP A 85 4.13 -5.94 11.23
CA ASP A 85 2.69 -6.04 11.03
C ASP A 85 1.90 -5.13 12.00
N VAL A 86 2.63 -4.30 12.76
CA VAL A 86 2.08 -3.33 13.70
C VAL A 86 2.43 -1.94 13.19
N LEU A 87 1.41 -1.09 13.04
CA LEU A 87 1.56 0.27 12.56
C LEU A 87 2.46 1.09 13.49
N THR A 88 3.40 1.83 12.92
CA THR A 88 4.17 2.84 13.64
C THR A 88 3.36 4.13 13.81
N GLY A 89 3.92 5.10 14.54
CA GLY A 89 3.32 6.44 14.62
C GLY A 89 3.22 7.13 13.25
N ARG A 90 4.20 6.89 12.36
CA ARG A 90 4.19 7.44 11.00
C ARG A 90 3.14 6.80 10.12
N ASP A 91 3.01 5.47 10.20
CA ASP A 91 1.96 4.74 9.49
C ASP A 91 0.57 5.30 9.84
N ARG A 92 0.30 5.49 11.13
CA ARG A 92 -0.95 6.10 11.62
C ARG A 92 -1.14 7.54 11.18
N ALA A 93 -0.08 8.35 11.21
CA ALA A 93 -0.15 9.75 10.81
C ALA A 93 -0.51 9.92 9.34
N HIS A 94 0.01 9.05 8.46
CA HIS A 94 -0.36 9.04 7.05
C HIS A 94 -1.82 8.64 6.84
N LEU A 95 -2.29 7.56 7.49
CA LEU A 95 -3.68 7.12 7.35
C LEU A 95 -4.67 8.23 7.76
N ARG A 96 -4.36 9.00 8.82
CA ARG A 96 -5.16 10.16 9.25
C ARG A 96 -5.14 11.35 8.29
N GLN A 97 -4.18 11.43 7.37
CA GLN A 97 -4.21 12.45 6.32
C GLN A 97 -5.21 12.07 5.22
N MET A 98 -5.52 10.78 5.08
CA MET A 98 -6.39 10.24 4.04
C MET A 98 -7.86 10.09 4.48
N TYR A 99 -8.11 9.84 5.77
CA TYR A 99 -9.41 9.53 6.37
C TYR A 99 -9.61 10.26 7.71
#